data_AF-A0A6A4HBY9-F1
#
_entry.id   AF-A0A6A4HBY9-F1
#
_cell.length_a   1.000
_cell.length_b   1.000
_cell.length_c   1.000
_cell.angle_alpha   90.00
_cell.angle_beta   90.00
_cell.angle_gamma   90.00
#
_symmetry.space_group_name_H-M   'P 1'
#
loop_
_entity.id
_entity.type
_entity.pdbx_description
1 polymer ?
#
loop_
_entity_poly.entity_id
_entity_poly.type
_entity_poly.pdbx_seq_one_letter_code
_entity_poly.pdbx_strand_id
1 'polypeptide(L)' 'PSPVTAADGHSFVATARGDYMTSLPMGPGKKPTPITLTNTYYSPSLAFTLISVSCMDKAGFSLNIEDGRC' A
#
# COMPACT_ATOMS: atom_id res chain seq x y z
N PRO A 1 11.64 15.14 5.70
CA PRO A 1 11.01 14.20 6.65
C PRO A 1 9.59 14.65 7.00
N SER A 2 8.61 13.78 6.84
CA SER A 2 7.19 14.13 7.10
C SER A 2 6.57 13.09 8.04
N PRO A 3 5.85 13.52 9.11
CA PRO A 3 5.13 12.59 9.97
C PRO A 3 3.95 11.98 9.20
N VAL A 4 3.77 10.67 9.36
CA VAL A 4 2.64 9.91 8.81
C VAL A 4 2.03 9.11 9.96
N THR A 5 0.71 9.19 10.11
CA THR A 5 -0.04 8.41 11.09
C THR A 5 -0.79 7.32 10.34
N ALA A 6 -0.51 6.06 10.69
CA ALA A 6 -1.26 4.91 10.18
C ALA A 6 -2.65 4.82 10.82
N ALA A 7 -3.51 4.01 10.21
CA ALA A 7 -4.88 3.80 10.68
C ALA A 7 -4.96 3.16 12.08
N ASP A 8 -3.90 2.48 12.52
CA ASP A 8 -3.77 1.90 13.87
C ASP A 8 -3.31 2.91 14.93
N GLY A 9 -3.12 4.18 14.56
CA GLY A 9 -2.68 5.26 15.44
C GLY A 9 -1.16 5.38 15.59
N HIS A 10 -0.38 4.44 15.05
CA HIS A 10 1.08 4.56 15.10
C HIS A 10 1.56 5.64 14.14
N SER A 11 2.49 6.46 14.60
CA SER A 11 3.12 7.50 13.78
C SER A 11 4.55 7.12 13.44
N PHE A 12 4.93 7.33 12.18
CA PHE A 12 6.28 7.11 11.67
C PHE A 12 6.72 8.28 10.80
N VAL A 13 8.02 8.38 10.55
CA VAL A 13 8.59 9.46 9.75
C VAL A 13 8.90 8.94 8.36
N ALA A 14 8.30 9.55 7.35
CA ALA A 14 8.70 9.34 5.97
C ALA A 14 10.00 10.09 5.68
N THR A 15 11.02 9.37 5.22
CA THR A 15 12.34 9.93 4.86
C THR A 15 12.41 10.32 3.38
N ALA A 16 11.61 9.71 2.51
CA ALA A 16 11.53 10.05 1.09
C ALA A 16 10.08 9.98 0.57
N ARG A 17 9.85 10.54 -0.62
CA ARG A 17 8.58 10.52 -1.34
C ARG A 17 8.84 10.36 -2.85
N GLY A 18 8.08 9.51 -3.52
CA GLY A 18 8.24 9.28 -4.96
C GLY A 18 7.31 8.19 -5.48
N ASP A 19 7.53 7.79 -6.73
CA ASP A 19 6.77 6.71 -7.35
C ASP A 19 7.42 5.36 -7.02
N TYR A 20 6.60 4.36 -6.74
CA TYR A 20 7.03 3.03 -6.36
C TYR A 20 6.36 1.98 -7.23
N MET A 21 7.16 1.24 -8.00
CA MET A 21 6.68 0.12 -8.81
C MET A 21 6.64 -1.15 -7.97
N THR A 22 5.51 -1.84 -8.02
CA THR A 22 5.32 -3.13 -7.35
C THR A 22 4.26 -3.95 -8.07
N SER A 23 4.00 -5.18 -7.59
CA SER A 23 2.95 -6.04 -8.13
C SER A 23 1.97 -6.39 -7.02
N LEU A 24 0.67 -6.16 -7.26
CA LEU A 24 -0.38 -6.57 -6.36
C LEU A 24 -0.59 -8.09 -6.43
N PRO A 25 -0.70 -8.79 -5.29
CA PRO A 25 -1.11 -10.19 -5.27
C PRO A 25 -2.59 -10.29 -5.70
N MET A 26 -2.89 -11.21 -6.62
CA MET A 26 -4.23 -11.34 -7.21
C MET A 26 -4.87 -12.69 -6.87
N GLY A 27 -4.96 -13.05 -5.59
CA GLY A 27 -5.57 -14.30 -5.15
C GLY A 27 -4.95 -15.59 -5.75
N PRO A 28 -5.46 -16.77 -5.39
CA PRO A 28 -4.93 -18.05 -5.86
C PRO A 28 -5.07 -18.21 -7.38
N GLY A 29 -3.99 -18.61 -8.05
CA GLY A 29 -3.99 -18.96 -9.47
C GLY A 29 -4.05 -17.80 -10.47
N LYS A 30 -4.12 -16.54 -10.03
CA LYS A 30 -4.02 -15.38 -10.93
C LYS A 30 -2.62 -14.77 -10.90
N LYS A 31 -2.23 -14.18 -12.03
CA LYS A 31 -0.95 -13.47 -12.15
C LYS A 31 -1.00 -12.17 -11.33
N PRO A 32 0.10 -11.80 -10.64
CA PRO A 32 0.20 -10.50 -9.99
C PRO A 32 -0.03 -9.36 -10.99
N THR A 33 -0.68 -8.29 -10.54
CA THR A 33 -0.92 -7.11 -11.38
C THR A 33 0.18 -6.07 -11.12
N PRO A 34 1.03 -5.74 -12.11
CA PRO A 34 2.02 -4.68 -11.95
C PRO A 34 1.32 -3.33 -11.84
N ILE A 35 1.72 -2.54 -10.86
CA ILE A 35 1.19 -1.20 -10.58
C ILE A 35 2.30 -0.21 -10.26
N THR A 36 1.99 1.07 -10.43
CA THR A 36 2.81 2.17 -9.91
C THR A 36 2.02 2.88 -8.83
N LEU A 37 2.52 2.82 -7.60
CA LEU A 37 2.02 3.65 -6.51
C LEU A 37 2.64 5.03 -6.65
N THR A 38 1.86 5.98 -7.16
CA THR A 38 2.31 7.37 -7.27
C THR A 38 2.29 8.05 -5.92
N ASN A 39 3.19 9.00 -5.73
CA ASN A 39 3.17 9.84 -4.53
C ASN A 39 3.33 9.08 -3.20
N THR A 40 4.13 8.02 -3.21
CA THR A 40 4.35 7.08 -2.10
C THR A 40 5.34 7.65 -1.09
N TYR A 41 5.05 7.51 0.20
CA TYR A 41 5.98 7.83 1.29
C TYR A 41 6.84 6.61 1.64
N TYR A 42 8.15 6.82 1.73
CA TYR A 42 9.11 5.80 2.16
C TYR A 42 9.55 6.05 3.60
N SER A 43 9.46 5.02 4.44
CA SER A 43 9.91 5.05 5.83
C SER A 43 10.65 3.75 6.15
N PRO A 44 11.97 3.78 6.42
CA PRO A 44 12.76 2.59 6.73
C PRO A 44 12.28 1.81 7.97
N SER A 45 11.56 2.46 8.88
CA SER A 45 11.00 1.82 10.07
C SER A 45 9.79 0.94 9.76
N LEU A 46 9.22 1.01 8.55
CA LEU A 46 8.07 0.23 8.13
C LEU A 46 8.54 -0.99 7.33
N ALA A 47 8.38 -2.19 7.90
CA ALA A 47 8.78 -3.45 7.26
C ALA A 47 7.81 -3.92 6.17
N PHE A 48 6.71 -3.22 5.96
CA PHE A 48 5.63 -3.58 5.02
C PHE A 48 5.15 -2.35 4.24
N THR A 49 4.52 -2.58 3.09
CA THR A 49 3.91 -1.51 2.29
C THR A 49 2.46 -1.31 2.72
N LEU A 50 2.13 -0.11 3.19
CA LEU A 50 0.75 0.29 3.42
C LEU A 50 0.14 0.85 2.13
N ILE A 51 -0.94 0.23 1.67
CA ILE A 51 -1.68 0.67 0.49
C ILE A 51 -3.05 1.17 0.94
N SER A 52 -3.40 2.39 0.53
CA SER A 52 -4.71 2.97 0.81
C SER A 52 -5.80 2.26 0.01
N VAL A 53 -6.74 1.61 0.70
CA VAL A 53 -7.91 0.96 0.08
C VAL A 53 -8.74 1.96 -0.74
N SER A 54 -8.90 3.19 -0.22
CA SER A 54 -9.62 4.25 -0.95
C SER A 54 -8.94 4.65 -2.26
N CYS A 55 -7.60 4.57 -2.34
CA CYS A 55 -6.89 4.82 -3.58
C CYS A 55 -7.03 3.64 -4.56
N MET A 56 -7.03 2.41 -4.06
CA MET A 56 -7.27 1.21 -4.89
C MET A 56 -8.66 1.24 -5.52
N ASP A 57 -9.69 1.55 -4.73
CA ASP A 57 -11.08 1.66 -5.19
C ASP A 57 -11.24 2.73 -6.28
N LYS A 58 -10.68 3.93 -6.07
CA LYS A 58 -10.64 5.00 -7.09
C LYS A 58 -9.91 4.60 -8.37
N ALA A 59 -8.96 3.67 -8.29
CA ALA A 59 -8.24 3.14 -9.44
C ALA A 59 -8.96 1.94 -10.11
N GLY A 60 -10.15 1.58 -9.64
CA GLY A 60 -10.97 0.49 -10.21
C GLY A 60 -10.60 -0.90 -9.71
N PHE A 61 -9.82 -1.01 -8.64
CA PHE A 61 -9.53 -2.30 -7.99
C PHE A 61 -10.54 -2.61 -6.90
N SER A 62 -10.89 -3.89 -6.78
CA SER A 62 -11.68 -4.40 -5.65
C SER A 62 -10.78 -5.08 -4.62
N LEU A 63 -11.11 -4.91 -3.35
CA LEU A 63 -10.49 -5.62 -2.22
C LEU A 63 -11.41 -6.76 -1.79
N ASN A 64 -10.89 -7.98 -1.71
CA ASN A 64 -11.57 -9.12 -1.09
C ASN A 64 -10.90 -9.37 0.27
N ILE A 65 -11.71 -9.61 1.31
CA ILE A 65 -11.22 -9.93 2.65
C ILE A 65 -11.89 -11.23 3.09
N GLU A 66 -11.10 -12.27 3.32
CA GLU A 66 -11.54 -13.59 3.79
C GLU A 66 -10.66 -14.00 4.98
N ASP A 67 -11.26 -14.59 6.01
CA ASP A 67 -10.55 -15.02 7.24
C ASP A 67 -9.69 -13.93 7.90
N GLY A 68 -10.11 -12.66 7.78
CA GLY A 68 -9.39 -11.51 8.33
C GLY A 68 -8.11 -11.15 7.54
N ARG A 69 -7.96 -11.62 6.30
CA ARG A 69 -6.82 -11.37 5.42
C ARG A 69 -7.31 -10.76 4.11
N CYS A 70 -6.51 -9.83 3.58
CA CYS A 70 -6.65 -9.29 2.22
C CYS A 70 -5.94 -10.16 1.19
#